data_AF-A0A7S1TSF3-F1
#
_entry.id   AF-A0A7S1TSF3-F1
#
_cell.length_a   1.000
_cell.length_b   1.000
_cell.length_c   1.000
_cell.angle_alpha   90.00
_cell.angle_beta   90.00
_cell.angle_gamma   90.00
#
_symmetry.space_group_name_H-M   'P 1'
#
loop_
_entity.id
_entity.type
_entity.pdbx_description
1 polymer ?
#
loop_
_entity_poly.entity_id
_entity_poly.type
_entity_poly.pdbx_seq_one_letter_code
_entity_poly.pdbx_strand_id
1 'polypeptide(L)'
;MVCDALLLANDHLRIPGSGGAARRLSECADDMVAYSALGDWLIPRIEHAAEPELLPASRLLRRIPARDLYRFCGEVLLSPAAAATLKPKEVQRALRRIVDEVMDDRGEPSPKKQRLNGGGAAEAAAEEFILVGMPKINYGMKDKDPVKVTQPYSYNPRPEPKPNPNPNSDFFSVRALLRP
;
A
#
# COMPACT_ATOMS: atom_id res chain seq x y z
N MET A 1 5.56 2.88 -9.10
CA MET A 1 5.68 1.96 -10.24
C MET A 1 4.35 1.34 -10.66
N VAL A 2 3.77 0.35 -9.95
CA VAL A 2 2.50 -0.27 -10.39
C VAL A 2 1.38 0.76 -10.57
N CYS A 3 1.20 1.68 -9.63
CA CYS A 3 0.24 2.77 -9.76
C CYS A 3 0.53 3.64 -11.00
N ASP A 4 1.79 3.97 -11.30
CA ASP A 4 2.16 4.77 -12.46
C ASP A 4 1.84 4.03 -13.77
N ALA A 5 2.10 2.72 -13.82
CA ALA A 5 1.73 1.88 -14.96
C ALA A 5 0.20 1.86 -15.16
N LEU A 6 -0.58 1.73 -14.07
CA LEU A 6 -2.04 1.76 -14.14
C LEU A 6 -2.57 3.14 -14.57
N LEU A 7 -1.93 4.24 -14.13
CA LEU A 7 -2.26 5.59 -14.56
C LEU A 7 -1.99 5.77 -16.07
N LEU A 8 -0.83 5.32 -16.55
CA LEU A 8 -0.49 5.34 -17.98
C LEU A 8 -1.44 4.47 -18.82
N ALA A 9 -1.93 3.35 -18.27
CA ALA A 9 -2.85 2.46 -18.96
C ALA A 9 -4.33 2.88 -18.88
N ASN A 10 -4.68 3.82 -18.00
CA ASN A 10 -6.07 4.15 -17.63
C ASN A 10 -6.96 4.45 -18.84
N ASP A 11 -6.46 5.27 -19.76
CA ASP A 11 -7.24 5.77 -20.89
C ASP A 11 -7.33 4.78 -22.05
N HIS A 12 -6.47 3.76 -22.05
CA HIS A 12 -6.32 2.79 -23.14
C HIS A 12 -6.97 1.45 -22.85
N LEU A 13 -7.18 1.10 -21.59
CA LEU A 13 -7.92 -0.10 -21.20
C LEU A 13 -9.42 0.15 -21.11
N ARG A 14 -10.19 -0.88 -21.48
CA ARG A 14 -11.64 -0.87 -21.51
C ARG A 14 -12.16 -2.13 -20.84
N ILE A 15 -12.89 -1.95 -19.74
CA ILE A 15 -13.49 -3.03 -18.95
C ILE A 15 -14.99 -3.05 -19.25
N PRO A 16 -15.57 -4.20 -19.64
CA PRO A 16 -17.00 -4.31 -19.88
C PRO A 16 -17.80 -3.95 -18.62
N GLY A 17 -18.74 -3.01 -18.74
CA GLY A 17 -19.61 -2.58 -17.66
C GLY A 17 -21.08 -2.91 -17.91
N SER A 18 -21.92 -2.29 -17.10
CA SER A 18 -23.37 -2.41 -17.16
C SER A 18 -23.92 -1.97 -18.53
N GLY A 19 -24.90 -2.72 -19.06
CA GLY A 19 -25.51 -2.41 -20.36
C GLY A 19 -24.57 -2.50 -21.56
N GLY A 20 -23.40 -3.13 -21.41
CA GLY A 20 -22.38 -3.25 -22.48
C GLY A 20 -21.51 -2.00 -22.65
N ALA A 21 -21.68 -0.97 -21.80
CA ALA A 21 -20.83 0.22 -21.83
C ALA A 21 -19.45 -0.11 -21.23
N ALA A 22 -18.39 0.13 -22.00
CA ALA A 22 -17.03 -0.06 -21.51
C ALA A 22 -16.58 1.10 -20.62
N ARG A 23 -15.86 0.80 -19.54
CA ARG A 23 -15.31 1.75 -18.56
C ARG A 23 -13.79 1.79 -18.60
N ARG A 24 -13.22 2.96 -18.30
CA ARG A 24 -11.78 3.11 -17.95
C ARG A 24 -11.52 2.52 -16.56
N LEU A 25 -10.25 2.26 -16.23
CA LEU A 25 -9.88 1.73 -14.91
C LEU A 25 -10.39 2.62 -13.76
N SER A 26 -10.21 3.93 -13.88
CA SER A 26 -10.66 4.92 -12.89
C SER A 26 -12.19 5.01 -12.75
N GLU A 27 -12.94 4.63 -13.78
CA GLU A 27 -14.41 4.69 -13.83
C GLU A 27 -15.06 3.38 -13.34
N CYS A 28 -14.28 2.31 -13.18
CA CYS A 28 -14.81 1.03 -12.70
C CYS A 28 -15.45 1.15 -11.31
N ALA A 29 -15.00 2.07 -10.47
CA ALA A 29 -15.59 2.28 -9.14
C ALA A 29 -17.06 2.72 -9.20
N ASP A 30 -17.50 3.33 -10.30
CA ASP A 30 -18.86 3.83 -10.50
C ASP A 30 -19.80 2.78 -11.12
N ASP A 31 -19.28 1.62 -11.54
CA ASP A 31 -20.04 0.56 -12.20
C ASP A 31 -19.68 -0.82 -11.63
N MET A 32 -20.58 -1.42 -10.84
CA MET A 32 -20.34 -2.69 -10.17
C MET A 32 -20.07 -3.86 -11.12
N VAL A 33 -20.60 -3.83 -12.34
CA VAL A 33 -20.32 -4.87 -13.34
C VAL A 33 -18.87 -4.75 -13.81
N ALA A 34 -18.42 -3.53 -14.12
CA ALA A 34 -17.03 -3.28 -14.46
C ALA A 34 -16.08 -3.52 -13.28
N TYR A 35 -16.48 -3.12 -12.06
CA TYR A 35 -15.69 -3.31 -10.84
C TYR A 35 -15.45 -4.78 -10.53
N SER A 36 -16.47 -5.63 -10.67
CA SER A 36 -16.34 -7.06 -10.40
C SER A 36 -15.44 -7.79 -11.40
N ALA A 37 -15.27 -7.25 -12.61
CA ALA A 37 -14.31 -7.74 -13.60
C ALA A 37 -12.88 -7.22 -13.38
N LEU A 38 -12.70 -6.18 -12.55
CA LEU A 38 -11.40 -5.59 -12.25
C LEU A 38 -10.61 -6.53 -11.31
N GLY A 39 -9.41 -6.92 -11.71
CA GLY A 39 -8.57 -7.79 -10.88
C GLY A 39 -7.12 -7.83 -11.33
N ASP A 40 -6.30 -8.55 -10.57
CA ASP A 40 -4.84 -8.58 -10.74
C ASP A 40 -4.38 -9.12 -12.10
N TRP A 41 -5.25 -9.83 -12.84
CA TRP A 41 -5.02 -10.25 -14.22
C TRP A 41 -4.67 -9.09 -15.17
N LEU A 42 -5.03 -7.86 -14.80
CA LEU A 42 -4.67 -6.65 -15.55
C LEU A 42 -3.17 -6.41 -15.60
N ILE A 43 -2.43 -6.77 -14.55
CA ILE A 43 -0.97 -6.56 -14.50
C ILE A 43 -0.27 -7.33 -15.64
N PRO A 44 -0.40 -8.66 -15.77
CA PRO A 44 0.21 -9.39 -16.87
C PRO A 44 -0.37 -9.00 -18.24
N ARG A 45 -1.65 -8.58 -18.31
CA ARG A 45 -2.25 -8.06 -19.55
C ARG A 45 -1.56 -6.79 -20.05
N ILE A 46 -1.22 -5.86 -19.16
CA ILE A 46 -0.48 -4.64 -19.50
C ILE A 46 1.00 -4.97 -19.75
N GLU A 47 1.60 -5.84 -18.94
CA GLU A 47 3.01 -6.23 -19.07
C GLU A 47 3.32 -6.83 -20.46
N HIS A 48 2.42 -7.67 -20.98
CA HIS A 48 2.55 -8.33 -22.28
C HIS A 48 1.82 -7.62 -23.42
N ALA A 49 1.31 -6.40 -23.20
CA ALA A 49 0.70 -5.58 -24.23
C ALA A 49 1.67 -5.30 -25.40
N ALA A 50 1.14 -5.33 -26.62
CA ALA A 50 1.86 -4.96 -27.85
C ALA A 50 1.33 -3.65 -28.44
N GLU A 51 0.22 -3.14 -27.91
CA GLU A 51 -0.42 -1.89 -28.32
C GLU A 51 0.51 -0.69 -28.04
N PRO A 52 0.78 0.18 -29.04
CA PRO A 52 1.68 1.33 -28.89
C PRO A 52 1.34 2.22 -27.69
N GLU A 53 0.07 2.39 -27.40
CA GLU A 53 -0.45 3.22 -26.32
C GLU A 53 -0.17 2.63 -24.93
N LEU A 54 -0.04 1.30 -24.83
CA LEU A 54 0.27 0.61 -23.59
C LEU A 54 1.76 0.36 -23.41
N LEU A 55 2.61 0.63 -24.41
CA LEU A 55 4.06 0.43 -24.31
C LEU A 55 4.70 1.17 -23.12
N PRO A 56 4.34 2.43 -22.78
CA PRO A 56 4.89 3.10 -21.60
C PRO A 56 4.58 2.33 -20.30
N ALA A 57 3.34 1.91 -20.11
CA ALA A 57 2.92 1.12 -18.95
C ALA A 57 3.58 -0.27 -18.92
N SER A 58 3.64 -0.95 -20.08
CA SER A 58 4.28 -2.26 -20.25
C SER A 58 5.76 -2.22 -19.87
N ARG A 59 6.51 -1.24 -20.40
CA ARG A 59 7.94 -1.07 -20.07
C ARG A 59 8.14 -0.90 -18.58
N LEU A 60 7.30 -0.11 -17.93
CA LEU A 60 7.39 0.16 -16.50
C LEU A 60 7.11 -1.08 -15.65
N LEU A 61 6.15 -1.92 -16.05
CA LEU A 61 5.89 -3.20 -15.38
C LEU A 61 7.02 -4.20 -15.57
N ARG A 62 7.61 -4.30 -16.77
CA ARG A 62 8.74 -5.21 -17.05
C ARG A 62 10.01 -4.92 -16.25
N ARG A 63 10.19 -3.68 -15.78
CA ARG A 63 11.28 -3.30 -14.86
C ARG A 63 11.16 -4.00 -13.50
N ILE A 64 9.94 -4.25 -13.02
CA ILE A 64 9.68 -4.83 -11.70
C ILE A 64 10.27 -6.24 -11.54
N PRO A 65 9.98 -7.24 -12.40
CA PRO A 65 10.57 -8.57 -12.28
C PRO A 65 12.08 -8.55 -12.52
N ALA A 66 12.59 -7.62 -13.32
CA ALA A 66 14.03 -7.39 -13.51
C ALA A 66 14.71 -6.71 -12.32
N ARG A 67 13.96 -6.34 -11.27
CA ARG A 67 14.43 -5.57 -10.10
C ARG A 67 15.08 -4.22 -10.43
N ASP A 68 14.77 -3.67 -11.61
CA ASP A 68 15.09 -2.30 -11.98
C ASP A 68 14.04 -1.34 -11.38
N LEU A 69 14.07 -1.21 -10.07
CA LEU A 69 13.10 -0.41 -9.30
C LEU A 69 13.56 1.04 -9.18
N TYR A 70 12.61 1.94 -8.92
CA TYR A 70 12.94 3.29 -8.46
C TYR A 70 13.87 3.23 -7.24
N ARG A 71 14.88 4.10 -7.24
CA ARG A 71 15.89 4.11 -6.18
C ARG A 71 15.37 4.81 -4.93
N PHE A 72 15.54 4.14 -3.79
CA PHE A 72 15.27 4.75 -2.50
C PHE A 72 16.36 5.79 -2.17
N CYS A 73 15.95 7.04 -1.96
CA CYS A 73 16.87 8.16 -1.70
C CYS A 73 17.01 8.48 -0.20
N GLY A 74 16.02 8.15 0.63
CA GLY A 74 16.06 8.42 2.07
C GLY A 74 14.68 8.44 2.72
N GLU A 75 14.67 8.46 4.05
CA GLU A 75 13.48 8.55 4.91
C GLU A 75 13.76 9.51 6.07
N VAL A 76 12.72 10.22 6.52
CA VAL A 76 12.77 11.06 7.71
C VAL A 76 11.58 10.73 8.60
N LEU A 77 11.85 10.40 9.86
CA LEU A 77 10.82 10.24 10.88
C LEU A 77 10.49 11.61 11.49
N LEU A 78 9.22 11.99 11.41
CA LEU A 78 8.72 13.24 11.95
C LEU A 78 8.00 12.99 13.27
N SER A 79 8.21 13.89 14.24
CA SER A 79 7.36 13.90 15.43
C SER A 79 5.91 14.25 15.06
N PRO A 80 4.90 13.82 15.84
CA PRO A 80 3.50 14.14 15.55
C PRO A 80 3.24 15.65 15.41
N ALA A 81 3.92 16.49 16.21
CA ALA A 81 3.82 17.94 16.13
C ALA A 81 4.38 18.49 14.80
N ALA A 82 5.55 18.01 14.36
CA ALA A 82 6.13 18.40 13.08
C ALA A 82 5.27 17.93 11.91
N ALA A 83 4.79 16.68 11.95
CA ALA A 83 3.93 16.10 10.93
C ALA A 83 2.59 16.83 10.79
N ALA A 84 2.00 17.31 11.90
CA ALA A 84 0.73 18.06 11.88
C ALA A 84 0.84 19.39 11.12
N THR A 85 2.03 20.00 11.10
CA THR A 85 2.28 21.26 10.37
C THR A 85 2.58 21.07 8.88
N LEU A 86 3.00 19.87 8.48
CA LEU A 86 3.44 19.59 7.12
C LEU A 86 2.26 19.20 6.24
N LYS A 87 1.97 20.02 5.23
CA LYS A 87 1.00 19.66 4.18
C LYS A 87 1.71 18.85 3.09
N PRO A 88 1.17 17.69 2.65
CA PRO A 88 1.80 16.87 1.61
C PRO A 88 2.16 17.64 0.33
N LYS A 89 1.30 18.58 -0.10
CA LYS A 89 1.55 19.44 -1.28
C LYS A 89 2.75 20.37 -1.11
N GLU A 90 3.00 20.85 0.10
CA GLU A 90 4.14 21.73 0.41
C GLU A 90 5.45 20.93 0.40
N VAL A 91 5.42 19.71 0.95
CA VAL A 91 6.55 18.76 0.89
C VAL A 91 6.87 18.39 -0.55
N GLN A 92 5.86 18.06 -1.35
CA GLN A 92 6.04 17.78 -2.79
C GLN A 92 6.67 18.98 -3.52
N ARG A 93 6.21 20.20 -3.23
CA ARG A 93 6.79 21.42 -3.82
C ARG A 93 8.24 21.64 -3.39
N ALA A 94 8.56 21.42 -2.11
CA ALA A 94 9.91 21.56 -1.59
C ALA A 94 10.85 20.52 -2.21
N LEU A 95 10.41 19.26 -2.34
CA LEU A 95 11.16 18.22 -3.02
C LEU A 95 11.40 18.57 -4.48
N ARG A 96 10.37 19.03 -5.20
CA ARG A 96 10.51 19.45 -6.61
C ARG A 96 11.58 20.53 -6.77
N ARG A 97 11.64 21.51 -5.86
CA ARG A 97 12.72 22.51 -5.86
C ARG A 97 14.11 21.89 -5.65
N ILE A 98 14.23 20.93 -4.74
CA ILE A 98 15.50 20.21 -4.53
C ILE A 98 15.90 19.46 -5.80
N VAL A 99 14.95 18.84 -6.50
CA VAL A 99 15.22 18.20 -7.81
C VAL A 99 15.70 19.23 -8.81
N ASP A 100 14.96 20.34 -8.97
CA ASP A 100 15.29 21.42 -9.90
C ASP A 100 16.66 22.06 -9.58
N GLU A 101 17.11 22.04 -8.31
CA GLU A 101 18.43 22.51 -7.89
C GLU A 101 19.55 21.49 -8.15
N VAL A 102 19.24 20.20 -8.10
CA VAL A 102 20.21 19.11 -8.27
C VAL A 102 20.37 18.74 -9.75
N MET A 103 19.31 18.87 -10.53
CA MET A 103 19.24 18.48 -11.95
C MET A 103 19.29 19.72 -12.85
N ASP A 104 20.00 19.64 -13.97
CA ASP A 104 19.96 20.67 -15.00
C ASP A 104 18.74 20.53 -15.93
N ASP A 105 18.57 21.45 -16.89
CA ASP A 105 17.45 21.44 -17.86
C ASP A 105 17.40 20.17 -18.75
N ARG A 106 18.48 19.38 -18.76
CA ARG A 106 18.58 18.11 -19.51
C ARG A 106 18.27 16.91 -18.61
N GLY A 107 18.04 17.14 -17.32
CA GLY A 107 17.79 16.10 -16.33
C GLY A 107 19.06 15.37 -15.89
N GLU A 108 20.24 15.98 -16.09
CA GLU A 108 21.52 15.47 -15.66
C GLU A 108 21.92 16.13 -14.31
N PRO A 109 22.68 15.44 -13.44
CA PRO A 109 23.16 16.03 -12.20
C PRO A 109 24.06 17.22 -12.49
N SER A 110 23.67 18.39 -12.00
CA SER A 110 24.38 19.65 -12.21
C SER A 110 25.84 19.55 -11.73
N PRO A 111 26.84 19.94 -12.54
CA PRO A 111 28.27 19.76 -12.22
C PRO A 111 28.78 20.57 -11.01
N LYS A 112 27.93 21.38 -10.35
CA LYS A 112 28.33 22.32 -9.29
C LYS A 112 28.54 21.71 -7.89
N LYS A 113 28.36 20.41 -7.67
CA LYS A 113 28.67 19.75 -6.36
C LYS A 113 29.31 18.36 -6.47
N GLN A 114 30.14 18.10 -7.48
CA GLN A 114 31.02 16.93 -7.51
C GLN A 114 32.25 17.13 -6.61
N ARG A 115 32.10 17.22 -5.28
CA ARG A 115 33.21 17.01 -4.32
C ARG A 115 32.73 16.40 -3.02
N LEU A 116 32.23 15.18 -3.07
CA LEU A 116 32.34 14.22 -1.97
C LEU A 116 32.84 12.91 -2.59
N ASN A 117 33.99 12.45 -2.12
CA ASN A 117 34.81 11.41 -2.73
C ASN A 117 34.09 10.07 -2.87
N GLY A 118 34.13 9.48 -4.07
CA GLY A 118 33.69 8.12 -4.35
C GLY A 118 33.44 7.94 -5.84
N GLY A 119 34.47 7.53 -6.58
CA GLY A 119 34.43 7.38 -8.03
C GLY A 119 33.33 6.42 -8.48
N GLY A 120 32.41 6.96 -9.28
CA GLY A 120 31.35 6.23 -9.96
C GLY A 120 30.48 7.26 -10.67
N ALA A 121 30.81 7.56 -11.93
CA ALA A 121 29.93 8.32 -12.81
C ALA A 121 28.68 7.47 -13.07
N ALA A 122 27.71 7.55 -12.16
CA ALA A 122 26.41 6.99 -12.39
C ALA A 122 25.67 7.98 -13.29
N GLU A 123 25.37 7.56 -14.52
CA GLU A 123 24.29 8.11 -15.34
C GLU A 123 23.04 8.17 -14.46
N ALA A 124 22.81 9.32 -13.85
CA ALA A 124 21.57 9.63 -13.17
C ALA A 124 20.66 10.20 -14.25
N ALA A 125 20.15 9.31 -15.11
CA ALA A 125 19.01 9.64 -15.94
C ALA A 125 17.95 10.26 -15.04
N ALA A 126 17.31 11.33 -15.52
CA ALA A 126 16.29 12.16 -14.89
C ALA A 126 15.17 11.33 -14.20
N GLU A 127 15.48 10.68 -13.08
CA GLU A 127 14.50 10.00 -12.27
C GLU A 127 13.79 11.11 -11.49
N GLU A 128 12.57 11.42 -11.94
CA GLU A 128 11.63 12.26 -11.22
C GLU A 128 11.58 11.78 -9.76
N PHE A 129 11.87 12.65 -8.79
CA PHE A 129 11.82 12.24 -7.39
C PHE A 129 10.36 11.99 -7.01
N ILE A 130 10.06 10.72 -6.71
CA ILE A 130 8.73 10.31 -6.31
C ILE A 130 8.67 10.31 -4.78
N LEU A 131 7.84 11.19 -4.22
CA LEU A 131 7.48 11.10 -2.81
C LEU A 131 6.59 9.86 -2.62
N VAL A 132 7.16 8.79 -2.06
CA VAL A 132 6.41 7.59 -1.64
C VAL A 132 5.71 7.86 -0.30
N GLY A 133 4.76 8.80 -0.30
CA GLY A 133 3.80 9.04 0.78
C GLY A 133 4.34 9.60 2.10
N MET A 134 3.41 10.03 2.96
CA MET A 134 3.62 10.28 4.39
C MET A 134 2.72 9.32 5.18
N PRO A 135 3.10 8.04 5.32
CA PRO A 135 2.24 7.08 5.99
C PRO A 135 2.10 7.44 7.48
N LYS A 136 0.88 7.69 7.95
CA LYS A 136 0.62 7.87 9.38
C LYS A 136 0.60 6.50 10.06
N ILE A 137 1.74 6.09 10.62
CA ILE A 137 1.85 4.85 11.40
C ILE A 137 1.00 4.98 12.66
N ASN A 138 0.02 4.08 12.82
CA ASN A 138 -0.85 4.03 14.00
C ASN A 138 -1.46 2.64 14.21
N TYR A 139 -2.11 2.42 15.34
CA TYR A 139 -2.72 1.13 15.73
C TYR A 139 -4.16 0.95 15.20
N GLY A 140 -4.51 1.53 14.05
CA GLY A 140 -5.85 1.49 13.47
C GLY A 140 -6.86 2.45 14.11
N MET A 141 -6.48 3.16 15.16
CA MET A 141 -7.34 4.14 15.87
C MET A 141 -6.75 5.56 15.90
N LYS A 142 -6.04 5.95 14.85
CA LYS A 142 -5.30 7.23 14.81
C LYS A 142 -4.38 7.32 16.04
N ASP A 143 -4.45 8.40 16.80
CA ASP A 143 -3.56 8.62 17.95
C ASP A 143 -4.09 7.96 19.25
N LYS A 144 -5.17 7.18 19.19
CA LYS A 144 -5.76 6.49 20.35
C LYS A 144 -5.20 5.08 20.50
N ASP A 145 -5.03 4.67 21.74
CA ASP A 145 -4.66 3.30 22.11
C ASP A 145 -5.90 2.37 22.05
N PRO A 146 -5.91 1.35 21.16
CA PRO A 146 -7.04 0.44 21.02
C PRO A 146 -7.28 -0.44 22.26
N VAL A 147 -6.27 -0.65 23.11
CA VAL A 147 -6.44 -1.44 24.33
C VAL A 147 -7.43 -0.75 25.27
N LYS A 148 -7.49 0.59 25.26
CA LYS A 148 -8.39 1.37 26.12
C LYS A 148 -9.88 1.23 25.78
N VAL A 149 -10.21 0.82 24.55
CA VAL A 149 -11.59 0.54 24.15
C VAL A 149 -11.93 -0.95 24.19
N THR A 150 -10.98 -1.80 24.58
CA THR A 150 -11.18 -3.24 24.73
C THR A 150 -11.73 -3.53 26.12
N GLN A 151 -12.79 -4.34 26.21
CA GLN A 151 -13.32 -4.81 27.50
C GLN A 151 -12.62 -6.11 27.89
N PRO A 152 -11.78 -6.13 28.94
CA PRO A 152 -11.19 -7.37 29.41
C PRO A 152 -12.25 -8.19 30.17
N TYR A 153 -12.12 -9.51 30.13
CA TYR A 153 -12.81 -10.40 31.04
C TYR A 153 -11.78 -11.24 31.79
N SER A 154 -12.03 -11.48 33.08
CA SER A 154 -11.27 -12.44 33.87
C SER A 154 -12.10 -13.70 34.01
N TYR A 155 -11.50 -14.85 33.70
CA TYR A 155 -12.13 -16.13 34.03
C TYR A 155 -12.26 -16.25 35.55
N ASN A 156 -13.50 -16.35 36.03
CA ASN A 156 -13.78 -16.64 37.43
C ASN A 156 -14.17 -18.12 37.51
N PRO A 157 -13.28 -19.02 37.96
CA PRO A 157 -13.64 -20.43 38.12
C PRO A 157 -14.85 -20.51 39.05
N ARG A 158 -15.88 -21.28 38.65
CA ARG A 158 -17.02 -21.53 39.54
C ARG A 158 -16.47 -22.16 40.83
N PRO A 159 -16.88 -21.69 42.02
CA PRO A 159 -16.53 -22.38 43.25
C PRO A 159 -16.98 -23.84 43.13
N GLU A 160 -16.11 -24.78 43.50
CA GLU A 160 -16.46 -26.19 43.49
C GLU A 160 -17.76 -26.40 44.29
N PRO A 161 -18.72 -27.18 43.78
CA PRO A 161 -19.92 -27.48 44.53
C PRO A 161 -19.51 -28.07 45.87
N LYS A 162 -19.98 -27.47 46.98
CA LYS A 162 -19.75 -28.03 48.31
C LYS A 162 -20.22 -29.49 48.31
N PRO A 163 -19.46 -30.41 48.91
CA PRO A 163 -19.85 -31.81 48.95
C PRO A 163 -21.25 -31.93 49.53
N ASN A 164 -22.10 -32.69 48.83
CA ASN A 164 -23.48 -32.89 49.21
C ASN A 164 -23.52 -33.56 50.59
N PRO A 165 -24.18 -32.98 51.61
CA PRO A 165 -24.22 -33.55 52.95
C PRO A 165 -25.03 -34.86 53.03
N ASN A 166 -25.71 -35.25 51.95
CA ASN A 166 -26.50 -36.47 51.89
C ASN A 166 -25.84 -37.51 50.96
N PRO A 167 -25.19 -38.56 51.51
CA PRO A 167 -24.44 -39.57 50.74
C PRO A 167 -25.30 -40.45 49.82
N ASN A 168 -26.64 -40.33 49.88
CA ASN A 168 -27.58 -41.10 49.06
C ASN A 168 -28.22 -40.31 47.91
N SER A 169 -27.70 -39.11 47.58
CA SER A 169 -28.28 -38.26 46.52
C SER A 169 -27.32 -37.95 45.38
N ASP A 170 -26.32 -38.82 45.17
CA ASP A 170 -25.42 -38.74 44.03
C ASP A 170 -26.16 -39.10 42.74
N PHE A 171 -26.55 -38.07 41.98
CA PHE A 171 -26.99 -38.23 40.60
C PHE A 171 -25.76 -38.32 39.69
N PHE A 172 -25.48 -39.52 39.17
CA PHE A 172 -24.45 -39.72 38.16
C PHE A 172 -24.94 -39.22 36.80
N SER A 173 -24.32 -38.16 36.27
CA SER A 173 -24.50 -37.76 34.88
C SER A 173 -23.50 -38.52 34.00
N VAL A 174 -23.99 -39.52 33.27
CA VAL A 174 -23.21 -40.18 32.22
C VAL A 174 -23.38 -39.38 30.93
N ARG A 175 -22.30 -38.83 30.40
CA ARG A 175 -22.26 -38.24 29.06
C ARG A 175 -21.53 -39.19 28.12
N ALA A 176 -22.28 -39.79 27.20
CA ALA A 176 -21.70 -40.46 26.05
C ALA A 176 -21.43 -39.43 24.95
N LEU A 177 -20.20 -39.39 24.44
CA LEU A 177 -19.82 -38.62 23.27
C LEU A 177 -19.65 -39.57 22.09
N LEU A 178 -20.40 -39.34 21.01
CA LEU A 178 -20.13 -39.95 19.72
C LEU A 178 -18.97 -39.18 19.08
N ARG A 179 -17.90 -39.90 18.73
CA ARG A 179 -16.87 -39.38 17.82
C ARG A 179 -17.43 -39.37 16.39
N PRO A 180 -17.01 -38.41 15.55
CA PRO A 180 -17.37 -38.40 14.13
C PRO A 180 -16.87 -39.64 13.39
#